data_AF-A0A957TH59-F1
#
_entry.id   AF-A0A957TH59-F1
#
_cell.length_a   1.000
_cell.length_b   1.000
_cell.length_c   1.000
_cell.angle_alpha   90.00
_cell.angle_beta   90.00
_cell.angle_gamma   90.00
#
_symmetry.space_group_name_H-M   'P 1'
#
loop_
_entity.id
_entity.type
_entity.pdbx_description
1 polymer ?
#
loop_
_entity_poly.entity_id
_entity_poly.type
_entity_poly.pdbx_seq_one_letter_code
_entity_poly.pdbx_strand_id
1 'polypeptide(L)'
;ADYSSRWRSIKSHFTHQLAKQIPINRNTKGEYALWQRRFWEHTLRDDVDFSRHIDYIHYNPVKHGHVKQVKDWPYSSFHRFVAKTVYPLNWGCANNDTFDQYQFGE
;
A
#
# COMPACT_ATOMS: atom_id res chain seq x y z
N ALA A 1 -14.59 -12.24 -7.66
CA ALA A 1 -13.52 -12.56 -6.69
C ALA A 1 -14.01 -12.21 -5.28
N ASP A 2 -13.66 -13.00 -4.25
CA ASP A 2 -14.08 -12.75 -2.86
C ASP A 2 -13.11 -11.83 -2.11
N TYR A 3 -13.15 -10.53 -2.42
CA TYR A 3 -12.31 -9.51 -1.78
C TYR A 3 -12.69 -9.29 -0.31
N SER A 4 -14.00 -9.27 -0.02
CA SER A 4 -14.54 -8.99 1.30
C SER A 4 -14.09 -10.01 2.34
N SER A 5 -14.11 -11.31 2.04
CA SER A 5 -13.68 -12.32 3.02
C SER A 5 -12.17 -12.31 3.24
N ARG A 6 -11.38 -12.02 2.19
CA ARG A 6 -9.91 -11.88 2.29
C ARG A 6 -9.53 -10.70 3.18
N TRP A 7 -10.11 -9.53 2.92
CA TRP A 7 -9.88 -8.35 3.76
C TRP A 7 -10.37 -8.55 5.19
N ARG A 8 -11.51 -9.20 5.40
CA ARG A 8 -11.99 -9.57 6.74
C ARG A 8 -10.96 -10.44 7.47
N SER A 9 -10.42 -11.46 6.80
CA SER A 9 -9.44 -12.38 7.39
C SER A 9 -8.15 -11.68 7.75
N ILE A 10 -7.62 -10.82 6.87
CA ILE A 10 -6.39 -10.04 7.11
C ILE A 10 -6.58 -9.09 8.30
N LYS A 11 -7.63 -8.25 8.26
CA LYS A 11 -7.91 -7.27 9.33
C LYS A 11 -8.12 -7.98 10.66
N SER A 12 -8.87 -9.08 10.68
CA SER A 12 -9.10 -9.87 11.88
C SER A 12 -7.81 -10.45 12.44
N HIS A 13 -7.04 -11.19 11.63
CA HIS A 13 -5.81 -11.85 12.09
C HIS A 13 -4.81 -10.85 12.65
N PHE A 14 -4.56 -9.76 11.93
CA PHE A 14 -3.64 -8.71 12.38
C PHE A 14 -4.08 -8.10 13.71
N THR A 15 -5.36 -7.72 13.83
CA THR A 15 -5.89 -7.08 15.03
C THR A 15 -5.79 -8.00 16.25
N HIS A 16 -6.11 -9.29 16.08
CA HIS A 16 -6.01 -10.27 17.16
C HIS A 16 -4.56 -10.51 17.61
N GLN A 17 -3.59 -10.49 16.69
CA GLN A 17 -2.17 -10.62 17.06
C GLN A 17 -1.63 -9.36 17.72
N LEU A 18 -2.03 -8.17 17.25
CA LEU A 18 -1.60 -6.90 17.83
C LEU A 18 -2.20 -6.68 19.22
N ALA A 19 -3.48 -7.01 19.42
CA ALA A 19 -4.18 -6.82 20.69
C ALA A 19 -3.61 -7.67 21.85
N LYS A 20 -2.82 -8.73 21.54
CA LYS A 20 -2.08 -9.50 22.55
C LYS A 20 -0.85 -8.78 23.07
N GLN A 21 -0.32 -7.83 22.31
CA GLN A 21 0.94 -7.15 22.60
C GLN A 21 0.71 -5.72 23.08
N ILE A 22 -0.30 -5.04 22.54
CA ILE A 22 -0.58 -3.63 22.81
C ILE A 22 -2.09 -3.47 23.03
N PRO A 23 -2.54 -2.70 24.05
CA PRO A 23 -3.95 -2.40 24.22
C PRO A 23 -4.46 -1.58 23.03
N ILE A 24 -5.59 -2.02 22.45
CA ILE A 24 -6.24 -1.33 21.33
C ILE A 24 -7.62 -0.87 21.76
N ASN A 25 -7.91 0.41 21.55
CA ASN A 25 -9.21 0.99 21.84
C ASN A 25 -10.33 0.31 21.06
N ARG A 26 -11.48 0.17 21.71
CA ARG A 26 -12.71 -0.31 21.09
C ARG A 26 -13.67 0.86 20.94
N ASN A 27 -14.44 0.87 19.85
CA ASN A 27 -15.52 1.82 19.67
C ASN A 27 -16.71 1.48 20.58
N THR A 28 -17.74 2.31 20.56
CA THR A 28 -18.97 2.13 21.37
C THR A 28 -19.73 0.83 21.06
N LYS A 29 -19.39 0.14 19.97
CA LYS A 29 -19.97 -1.16 19.57
C LYS A 29 -19.07 -2.34 19.95
N GLY A 30 -17.96 -2.10 20.65
CA GLY A 30 -17.01 -3.13 21.07
C GLY A 30 -16.04 -3.60 19.97
N GLU A 31 -16.07 -2.97 18.79
CA GLU A 31 -15.17 -3.28 17.68
C GLU A 31 -13.83 -2.53 17.85
N TYR A 32 -12.71 -3.14 17.47
CA TYR A 32 -11.41 -2.48 17.51
C TYR A 32 -11.38 -1.25 16.58
N ALA A 33 -11.07 -0.09 17.14
CA ALA A 33 -10.96 1.18 16.44
C ALA A 33 -9.57 1.33 15.77
N LEU A 34 -9.16 0.31 15.01
CA LEU A 34 -7.84 0.24 14.38
C LEU A 34 -7.90 0.50 12.86
N TRP A 35 -8.91 -0.05 12.19
CA TRP A 35 -9.03 0.02 10.73
C TRP A 35 -10.10 1.01 10.30
N GLN A 36 -9.83 1.75 9.23
CA GLN A 36 -10.88 2.47 8.50
C GLN A 36 -11.96 1.48 8.03
N ARG A 37 -13.24 1.92 8.09
CA ARG A 37 -14.39 1.14 7.63
C ARG A 37 -14.34 1.02 6.11
N ARG A 38 -14.78 -0.15 5.61
CA ARG A 38 -14.68 -0.55 4.19
C ARG A 38 -13.21 -0.65 3.74
N PHE A 39 -13.03 -0.87 2.46
CA PHE A 39 -11.74 -0.86 1.77
C PHE A 39 -12.00 -0.38 0.34
N TRP A 40 -10.94 0.00 -0.35
CA TRP A 40 -10.99 0.25 -1.77
C TRP A 40 -10.45 -0.97 -2.52
N GLU A 41 -11.10 -1.33 -3.61
CA GLU A 41 -10.66 -2.39 -4.50
C GLU A 41 -10.67 -1.92 -5.95
N HIS A 42 -9.64 -2.31 -6.67
CA HIS A 42 -9.57 -2.20 -8.12
C HIS A 42 -9.05 -3.52 -8.68
N THR A 43 -9.78 -4.07 -9.64
CA THR A 43 -9.38 -5.31 -10.31
C THR A 43 -8.53 -4.93 -11.52
N LEU A 44 -7.25 -5.29 -11.47
CA LEU A 44 -6.31 -5.06 -12.56
C LEU A 44 -6.74 -5.83 -13.80
N ARG A 45 -6.84 -5.14 -14.93
CA ARG A 45 -7.47 -5.69 -16.15
C ARG A 45 -6.48 -6.18 -17.19
N ASP A 46 -5.28 -5.61 -17.22
CA ASP A 46 -4.24 -5.91 -18.19
C ASP A 46 -2.85 -5.55 -17.62
N ASP A 47 -1.80 -5.86 -18.40
CA ASP A 47 -0.41 -5.65 -18.00
C ASP A 47 -0.03 -4.17 -17.86
N VAL A 48 -0.71 -3.29 -18.59
CA VAL A 48 -0.47 -1.84 -18.52
C VAL A 48 -1.04 -1.30 -17.21
N ASP A 49 -2.26 -1.71 -16.86
CA ASP A 49 -2.91 -1.38 -15.60
C ASP A 49 -2.12 -1.94 -14.40
N PHE A 50 -1.63 -3.17 -14.51
CA PHE A 50 -0.74 -3.77 -13.53
C PHE A 50 0.54 -2.95 -13.32
N SER A 51 1.25 -2.62 -14.41
CA SER A 51 2.52 -1.88 -14.34
C SER A 51 2.35 -0.52 -13.68
N ARG A 52 1.30 0.23 -14.07
CA ARG A 52 0.97 1.54 -13.49
C ARG A 52 0.69 1.46 -11.99
N HIS A 53 -0.05 0.44 -11.55
CA HIS A 53 -0.37 0.27 -10.13
C HIS A 53 0.86 -0.13 -9.30
N ILE A 54 1.78 -0.94 -9.84
CA ILE A 54 3.03 -1.25 -9.14
C ILE A 54 3.91 0.00 -9.01
N ASP A 55 4.08 0.75 -10.11
CA ASP A 55 4.81 2.02 -10.09
C ASP A 55 4.22 2.95 -9.02
N TYR A 56 2.90 3.09 -9.00
CA TYR A 56 2.21 3.90 -8.01
C TYR A 56 2.51 3.48 -6.56
N ILE A 57 2.36 2.18 -6.26
CA ILE A 57 2.59 1.64 -4.91
C ILE A 57 4.02 1.93 -4.45
N HIS A 58 5.02 1.80 -5.34
CA HIS A 58 6.41 2.05 -5.00
C HIS A 58 6.73 3.55 -4.91
N TYR A 59 6.07 4.39 -5.70
CA TYR A 59 6.25 5.84 -5.64
C TYR A 59 5.51 6.52 -4.48
N ASN A 60 4.48 5.89 -3.92
CA ASN A 60 3.60 6.49 -2.92
C ASN A 60 4.32 7.14 -1.70
N PRO A 61 5.41 6.57 -1.15
CA PRO A 61 6.16 7.22 -0.07
C PRO A 61 6.78 8.57 -0.46
N VAL A 62 7.15 8.76 -1.74
CA VAL A 62 7.64 10.04 -2.26
C VAL A 62 6.47 11.00 -2.48
N LYS A 63 5.38 10.52 -3.12
CA LYS A 63 4.16 11.31 -3.34
C LYS A 63 3.62 11.93 -2.04
N HIS A 64 3.57 11.15 -0.96
CA HIS A 64 3.10 11.60 0.37
C HIS A 64 4.18 12.28 1.22
N GLY A 65 5.37 12.54 0.66
CA GLY A 65 6.43 13.30 1.31
C GLY A 65 7.13 12.59 2.47
N HIS A 66 6.98 11.27 2.61
CA HIS A 66 7.65 10.50 3.65
C HIS A 66 9.16 10.35 3.42
N VAL A 67 9.58 10.30 2.16
CA VAL A 67 10.99 10.23 1.74
C VAL A 67 11.22 11.04 0.47
N LYS A 68 12.47 11.44 0.21
CA LYS A 68 12.85 12.16 -1.02
C LYS A 68 13.07 11.22 -2.21
N GLN A 69 13.44 9.97 -1.96
CA GLN A 69 13.68 8.97 -2.99
C GLN A 69 13.02 7.64 -2.60
N VAL A 70 12.50 6.91 -3.58
CA VAL A 70 11.81 5.63 -3.38
C VAL A 70 12.69 4.61 -2.62
N LYS A 71 13.98 4.55 -2.97
CA LYS A 71 14.96 3.66 -2.33
C LYS A 71 15.16 3.93 -0.83
N ASP A 72 14.81 5.12 -0.34
CA ASP A 72 15.00 5.48 1.07
C ASP A 72 13.86 4.93 1.95
N TRP A 73 12.77 4.41 1.36
CA TRP A 73 11.66 3.81 2.10
C TRP A 73 11.88 2.30 2.36
N PRO A 74 12.12 1.86 3.60
CA PRO A 74 12.44 0.46 3.89
C PRO A 74 11.19 -0.45 3.82
N TYR A 75 9.99 0.09 4.04
CA TYR A 75 8.75 -0.68 4.16
C TYR A 75 8.04 -0.85 2.81
N SER A 76 8.79 -1.27 1.78
CA SER A 76 8.25 -1.51 0.44
C SER A 76 8.88 -2.75 -0.19
N SER A 77 8.13 -3.36 -1.12
CA SER A 77 8.65 -4.43 -1.97
C SER A 77 9.57 -3.93 -3.10
N PHE A 78 9.77 -2.61 -3.23
CA PHE A 78 10.67 -1.99 -4.20
C PHE A 78 12.08 -2.61 -4.19
N HIS A 79 12.67 -2.81 -3.01
CA HIS A 79 14.02 -3.40 -2.87
C HIS A 79 14.12 -4.78 -3.51
N ARG A 80 13.05 -5.58 -3.40
CA ARG A 80 12.97 -6.90 -4.04
C ARG A 80 12.86 -6.78 -5.56
N PHE A 81 12.20 -5.75 -6.07
CA PHE A 81 12.08 -5.49 -7.51
C PHE A 81 13.42 -5.01 -8.09
N VAL A 82 14.18 -4.19 -7.35
CA VAL A 82 15.55 -3.81 -7.72
C VAL A 82 16.47 -5.04 -7.76
N ALA A 83 16.41 -5.90 -6.75
CA ALA A 83 17.19 -7.14 -6.72
C ALA A 83 16.87 -8.10 -7.88
N LYS A 84 15.65 -8.03 -8.43
CA LYS A 84 15.20 -8.78 -9.60
C LYS A 84 15.38 -8.03 -10.92
N THR A 85 16.12 -6.92 -10.92
CA THR A 85 16.39 -6.06 -12.09
C THR A 85 15.12 -5.56 -12.80
N VAL A 86 13.99 -5.48 -12.09
CA VAL A 86 12.75 -4.91 -12.61
C VAL A 86 12.81 -3.39 -12.58
N TYR A 87 13.38 -2.82 -11.51
CA TYR A 87 13.66 -1.40 -11.41
C TYR A 87 15.16 -1.13 -11.29
N PRO A 88 15.66 -0.02 -11.85
CA PRO A 88 16.94 0.52 -11.43
C PRO A 88 16.83 1.12 -10.01
N LEU A 89 17.91 1.11 -9.25
CA LEU A 89 17.92 1.60 -7.86
C LEU A 89 17.54 3.09 -7.73
N ASN A 90 17.81 3.89 -8.77
CA ASN A 90 17.47 5.31 -8.85
C ASN A 90 16.12 5.58 -9.52
N TRP A 91 15.28 4.56 -9.72
CA TRP A 91 13.92 4.74 -10.20
C TRP A 91 13.11 5.67 -9.27
N GLY A 92 12.26 6.53 -9.86
CA GLY A 92 11.44 7.47 -9.10
C GLY A 92 12.19 8.65 -8.46
N CYS A 93 13.44 8.92 -8.83
CA CYS A 93 14.23 10.06 -8.33
C CYS A 93 13.99 11.37 -9.11
N ALA A 94 13.26 11.35 -10.23
CA ALA A 94 12.96 12.53 -11.02
C ALA A 94 11.66 13.20 -10.53
N ASN A 95 11.68 14.53 -10.39
CA ASN A 95 10.47 15.34 -10.14
C ASN A 95 9.51 15.16 -11.30
N ASN A 96 8.53 14.28 -11.13
CA ASN A 96 7.72 13.82 -12.24
C ASN A 96 6.24 14.06 -11.93
N ASP A 97 5.71 15.15 -12.49
CA ASP A 97 4.29 15.48 -12.61
C ASP A 97 3.45 14.34 -13.25
N THR A 98 4.11 13.31 -13.80
CA THR A 98 3.45 12.15 -14.40
C THR A 98 2.67 11.30 -13.40
N PHE A 99 3.06 11.25 -12.11
CA PHE A 99 2.32 10.44 -11.14
C PHE A 99 1.05 11.11 -10.62
N ASP A 100 0.95 12.44 -10.72
CA ASP A 100 -0.23 13.20 -10.31
C ASP A 100 -1.38 13.12 -11.32
N GLN A 101 -1.08 12.75 -12.58
CA GLN A 101 -2.09 12.54 -13.62
C GLN A 101 -2.84 11.21 -13.47
N TYR A 102 -2.31 10.27 -12.68
CA TYR A 102 -2.94 8.97 -12.49
C TYR A 102 -3.85 8.98 -11.26
N GLN A 103 -5.15 8.90 -11.53
CA GLN A 103 -6.19 8.91 -10.50
C GLN A 103 -6.37 7.50 -9.92
N PHE A 104 -5.58 7.15 -8.90
CA PHE A 104 -5.60 5.84 -8.24
C PHE A 104 -6.66 5.71 -7.13
N GLY A 105 -7.76 6.46 -7.22
CA GLY A 105 -8.87 6.39 -6.27
C GLY A 105 -8.56 6.96 -4.88
N GLU A 106 -7.51 7.78 -4.76
CA GLU A 106 -7.28 8.68 -3.61
C GLU A 106 -8.18 9.92 -3.68
#